data_AF-A0A9W8N0S0-F1
#
_entry.id   AF-A0A9W8N0S0-F1
#
_cell.length_a   1.000
_cell.length_b   1.000
_cell.length_c   1.000
_cell.angle_alpha   90.00
_cell.angle_beta   90.00
_cell.angle_gamma   90.00
#
_symmetry.space_group_name_H-M   'P 1'
#
loop_
_entity.id
_entity.type
_entity.pdbx_description
1 polymer ?
#
loop_
_entity_poly.entity_id
_entity_poly.type
_entity_poly.pdbx_seq_one_letter_code
_entity_poly.pdbx_strand_id
1 'polypeptide(L)'
;MDKLFTEVYSDDTIPYGPITFLATTWKASSELSGYAQQDAHEFFICALNQIHLTSRGFTNVSCNCIIHSTFAGQLQSDVKCERCGNITTTVDPMLDISLELKGKGGEVASAENTLGACLRRFTQPEKLGQKEYSCAKCGKGAHEASKRLSIRKLPPVLSFQFKVRFEHKTNDKSSARKIDAAIRFPASLNMAPYTTLAMKDTVKEQGGPASAVGPDAMYDYDLFAVINHEGQINNGHYTNFARFDDEWYRFDDDK
;
A
#
# COMPACT_ATOMS: atom_id res chain seq x y z
N MET A 1 -13.53 -3.97 -18.57
CA MET A 1 -14.05 -4.10 -17.19
C MET A 1 -15.54 -4.33 -17.21
N ASP A 2 -16.35 -3.49 -17.86
CA ASP A 2 -17.82 -3.63 -17.84
C ASP A 2 -18.33 -5.01 -18.25
N LYS A 3 -17.85 -5.55 -19.38
CA LYS A 3 -18.20 -6.92 -19.80
C LYS A 3 -17.78 -7.98 -18.78
N LEU A 4 -16.59 -7.88 -18.21
CA LEU A 4 -16.13 -8.81 -17.18
C LEU A 4 -17.05 -8.77 -15.97
N PHE A 5 -17.45 -7.58 -15.51
CA PHE A 5 -18.39 -7.43 -14.41
C PHE A 5 -19.77 -7.99 -14.75
N THR A 6 -20.31 -7.74 -15.95
CA THR A 6 -21.61 -8.29 -16.35
C THR A 6 -21.62 -9.82 -16.33
N GLU A 7 -20.56 -10.45 -16.81
CA GLU A 7 -20.48 -11.92 -16.87
C GLU A 7 -20.24 -12.52 -15.48
N VAL A 8 -19.40 -11.92 -14.62
CA VAL A 8 -19.15 -12.39 -13.25
C VAL A 8 -20.38 -12.28 -12.35
N TYR A 9 -21.21 -11.26 -12.56
CA TYR A 9 -22.48 -11.07 -11.83
C TYR A 9 -23.69 -11.62 -12.60
N SER A 10 -23.46 -12.40 -13.65
CA SER A 10 -24.51 -13.16 -14.30
C SER A 10 -24.85 -14.41 -13.49
N ASP A 11 -26.06 -14.95 -13.65
CA ASP A 11 -26.45 -16.22 -13.03
C ASP A 11 -25.78 -17.44 -13.72
N ASP A 12 -24.86 -17.22 -14.67
CA ASP A 12 -24.15 -18.29 -15.36
C ASP A 12 -22.98 -18.79 -14.51
N THR A 13 -22.92 -20.11 -14.32
CA THR A 13 -21.88 -20.79 -13.54
C THR A 13 -20.69 -21.24 -14.38
N ILE A 14 -20.70 -20.98 -15.69
CA ILE A 14 -19.62 -21.37 -16.59
C ILE A 14 -18.39 -20.47 -16.37
N PRO A 15 -17.17 -21.04 -16.25
CA PRO A 15 -15.95 -20.24 -16.16
C PRO A 15 -15.80 -19.29 -17.36
N TYR A 16 -15.76 -18.00 -17.09
CA TYR A 16 -15.62 -16.97 -18.11
C TYR A 16 -14.14 -16.72 -18.45
N GLY A 17 -13.75 -16.94 -19.69
CA GLY A 17 -12.42 -16.58 -20.20
C GLY A 17 -12.35 -15.10 -20.61
N PRO A 18 -11.61 -14.23 -19.90
CA PRO A 18 -11.65 -12.78 -20.13
C PRO A 18 -10.76 -12.32 -21.30
N ILE A 19 -10.91 -12.93 -22.48
CA ILE A 19 -10.04 -12.75 -23.65
C ILE A 19 -9.97 -11.28 -24.10
N THR A 20 -11.10 -10.57 -24.10
CA THR A 20 -11.15 -9.16 -24.50
C THR A 20 -10.42 -8.25 -23.52
N PHE A 21 -10.45 -8.59 -22.24
CA PHE A 21 -9.74 -7.89 -21.19
C PHE A 21 -8.23 -8.14 -21.31
N LEU A 22 -7.81 -9.40 -21.45
CA LEU A 22 -6.41 -9.79 -21.71
C LEU A 22 -5.82 -9.04 -22.91
N ALA A 23 -6.52 -9.05 -24.05
CA ALA A 23 -6.06 -8.38 -25.26
C ALA A 23 -5.95 -6.86 -25.11
N THR A 24 -6.79 -6.24 -24.27
CA THR A 24 -6.73 -4.80 -23.99
C THR A 24 -5.57 -4.48 -23.06
N THR A 25 -5.35 -5.30 -22.03
CA THR A 25 -4.23 -5.10 -21.10
C THR A 25 -2.88 -5.24 -21.80
N TRP A 26 -2.73 -6.23 -22.70
CA TRP A 26 -1.51 -6.39 -23.49
C TRP A 26 -1.21 -5.20 -24.42
N LYS A 27 -2.25 -4.52 -24.91
CA LYS A 27 -2.09 -3.29 -25.69
C LYS A 27 -1.71 -2.09 -24.83
N ALA A 28 -2.15 -2.07 -23.57
CA ALA A 28 -1.92 -0.97 -22.64
C ALA A 28 -0.53 -1.03 -21.99
N SER A 29 -0.04 -2.23 -21.67
CA SER A 29 1.30 -2.45 -21.13
C SER A 29 1.97 -3.64 -21.80
N SER A 30 3.11 -3.38 -22.44
CA SER A 30 3.94 -4.42 -23.04
C SER A 30 4.61 -5.31 -21.99
N GLU A 31 4.87 -4.79 -20.79
CA GLU A 31 5.51 -5.52 -19.69
C GLU A 31 4.58 -6.60 -19.13
N LEU A 32 3.27 -6.31 -19.11
CA LEU A 32 2.22 -7.25 -18.72
C LEU A 32 1.73 -8.13 -19.89
N SER A 33 2.41 -8.05 -21.05
CA SER A 33 2.02 -8.82 -22.24
C SER A 33 2.71 -10.19 -22.29
N GLY A 34 2.01 -11.16 -22.87
CA GLY A 34 2.51 -12.52 -23.05
C GLY A 34 2.03 -13.50 -21.98
N TYR A 35 2.73 -14.64 -21.89
CA TYR A 35 2.35 -15.80 -21.09
C TYR A 35 3.25 -16.00 -19.85
N ALA A 36 4.14 -15.04 -19.60
CA ALA A 36 5.00 -15.08 -18.42
C ALA A 36 4.20 -14.67 -17.17
N GLN A 37 4.64 -15.16 -16.01
CA GLN A 37 4.11 -14.72 -14.73
C GLN A 37 4.54 -13.29 -14.43
N GLN A 38 3.67 -12.52 -13.78
CA GLN A 38 3.85 -11.10 -13.50
C GLN A 38 3.49 -10.80 -12.04
N ASP A 39 3.91 -9.62 -11.56
CA ASP A 39 3.53 -9.13 -10.24
C ASP A 39 2.05 -8.67 -10.23
N ALA A 40 1.25 -9.23 -9.33
CA ALA A 40 -0.16 -8.89 -9.21
C ALA A 40 -0.39 -7.42 -8.79
N HIS A 41 0.53 -6.83 -8.02
CA HIS A 41 0.46 -5.42 -7.64
C HIS A 41 0.73 -4.50 -8.83
N GLU A 42 1.71 -4.84 -9.67
CA GLU A 42 1.96 -4.08 -10.90
C GLU A 42 0.75 -4.12 -11.84
N PHE A 43 0.14 -5.30 -11.98
CA PHE A 43 -1.11 -5.45 -12.71
C PHE A 43 -2.25 -4.61 -12.12
N PHE A 44 -2.40 -4.61 -10.78
CA PHE A 44 -3.40 -3.81 -10.08
C PHE A 44 -3.24 -2.32 -10.34
N ILE A 45 -2.04 -1.78 -10.17
CA ILE A 45 -1.75 -0.36 -10.42
C ILE A 45 -1.97 -0.01 -11.89
N CYS A 46 -1.54 -0.88 -12.82
CA CYS A 46 -1.80 -0.69 -14.25
C CYS A 46 -3.31 -0.64 -14.54
N ALA A 47 -4.10 -1.57 -13.99
CA ALA A 47 -5.55 -1.60 -14.16
C ALA A 47 -6.23 -0.33 -13.62
N LEU A 48 -5.85 0.13 -12.41
CA LEU A 48 -6.35 1.38 -11.84
C LEU A 48 -6.04 2.59 -12.73
N ASN A 49 -4.81 2.67 -13.25
CA ASN A 49 -4.41 3.75 -14.14
C ASN A 49 -5.19 3.74 -15.45
N GLN A 50 -5.46 2.57 -16.04
CA GLN A 50 -6.28 2.47 -17.25
C GLN A 50 -7.74 2.86 -17.01
N ILE A 51 -8.33 2.46 -15.87
CA ILE A 51 -9.68 2.90 -15.49
C ILE A 51 -9.70 4.42 -15.27
N HIS A 52 -8.65 4.98 -14.66
CA HIS A 52 -8.51 6.42 -14.49
C HIS A 52 -8.47 7.17 -15.82
N LEU A 53 -7.68 6.71 -16.79
CA LEU A 53 -7.54 7.32 -18.12
C LEU A 53 -8.85 7.25 -18.94
N THR A 54 -9.65 6.22 -18.74
CA THR A 54 -10.94 6.03 -19.44
C THR A 54 -12.11 6.69 -18.72
N SER A 55 -11.94 7.08 -17.46
CA SER A 55 -12.97 7.74 -16.66
C SER A 55 -13.20 9.20 -17.07
N ARG A 56 -14.45 9.64 -17.02
CA ARG A 56 -14.81 11.05 -17.24
C ARG A 56 -14.36 11.90 -16.05
N GLY A 57 -13.88 13.13 -16.31
CA GLY A 57 -13.54 14.09 -15.25
C GLY A 57 -12.08 14.10 -14.79
N PHE A 58 -11.15 13.63 -15.63
CA PHE A 58 -9.72 13.89 -15.45
C PHE A 58 -9.44 15.38 -15.64
N THR A 59 -9.06 16.07 -14.57
CA THR A 59 -8.39 17.37 -14.67
C THR A 59 -7.01 17.24 -14.05
N ASN A 60 -6.02 17.97 -14.60
CA ASN A 60 -4.64 17.98 -14.07
C ASN A 60 -4.53 18.53 -12.64
N VAL A 61 -5.62 19.09 -12.08
CA VAL A 61 -5.64 19.77 -10.78
C VAL A 61 -6.41 18.95 -9.73
N SER A 62 -7.50 18.28 -10.14
CA SER A 62 -8.29 17.38 -9.28
C SER A 62 -9.02 16.32 -10.10
N CYS A 63 -8.68 15.04 -9.95
CA CYS A 63 -9.47 13.95 -10.55
C CYS A 63 -10.65 13.58 -9.66
N ASN A 64 -11.86 13.67 -10.23
CA ASN A 64 -13.09 13.16 -9.59
C ASN A 64 -13.50 11.79 -10.13
N CYS A 65 -12.58 11.09 -10.78
CA CYS A 65 -12.78 9.74 -11.27
C CYS A 65 -12.98 8.75 -10.12
N ILE A 66 -13.66 7.63 -10.42
CA ILE A 66 -13.98 6.59 -9.44
C ILE A 66 -12.74 6.15 -8.66
N ILE A 67 -11.62 5.92 -9.36
CA ILE A 67 -10.35 5.49 -8.75
C ILE A 67 -9.84 6.47 -7.69
N HIS A 68 -9.83 7.78 -7.97
CA HIS A 68 -9.38 8.76 -6.99
C HIS A 68 -10.42 9.01 -5.88
N SER A 69 -11.70 8.76 -6.15
CA SER A 69 -12.73 8.81 -5.10
C SER A 69 -12.70 7.61 -4.15
N THR A 70 -12.25 6.43 -4.61
CA THR A 70 -12.27 5.18 -3.84
C THR A 70 -10.92 4.81 -3.23
N PHE A 71 -9.81 4.95 -3.98
CA PHE A 71 -8.47 4.49 -3.59
C PHE A 71 -7.51 5.63 -3.25
N ALA A 72 -7.75 6.87 -3.71
CA ALA A 72 -6.77 7.93 -3.49
C ALA A 72 -6.78 8.47 -2.06
N GLY A 73 -5.68 8.20 -1.37
CA GLY A 73 -5.31 8.81 -0.11
C GLY A 73 -4.20 9.84 -0.26
N GLN A 74 -3.72 10.35 0.88
CA GLN A 74 -2.55 11.23 0.94
C GLN A 74 -1.64 10.79 2.08
N LEU A 75 -0.36 10.63 1.77
CA LEU A 75 0.71 10.50 2.74
C LEU A 75 1.28 11.88 3.07
N GLN A 76 1.76 12.04 4.29
CA GLN A 76 2.53 13.19 4.72
C GLN A 76 3.90 12.75 5.19
N SER A 77 4.94 13.29 4.55
CA SER A 77 6.33 13.12 4.91
C SER A 77 6.83 14.37 5.64
N ASP A 78 7.14 14.23 6.93
CA ASP A 78 7.72 15.29 7.75
C ASP A 78 9.22 15.03 7.93
N VAL A 79 10.05 15.95 7.45
CA VAL A 79 11.50 15.92 7.64
C VAL A 79 11.89 16.98 8.66
N LYS A 80 12.30 16.54 9.85
CA LYS A 80 12.77 17.40 10.94
C LYS A 80 14.29 17.48 10.91
N CYS A 81 14.82 18.69 10.82
CA CYS A 81 16.25 18.92 11.03
C CYS A 81 16.59 18.82 12.51
N GLU A 82 17.55 17.97 12.89
CA GLU A 82 17.94 17.79 14.30
C GLU A 82 18.77 18.97 14.83
N ARG A 83 19.30 19.82 13.96
CA ARG A 83 20.09 20.99 14.34
C ARG A 83 19.24 22.22 14.70
N CYS A 84 18.28 22.57 13.86
CA CYS A 84 17.46 23.78 14.01
C CYS A 84 16.01 23.49 14.37
N GLY A 85 15.60 22.22 14.40
CA GLY A 85 14.22 21.81 14.67
C GLY A 85 13.23 22.14 13.55
N ASN A 86 13.67 22.70 12.40
CA ASN A 86 12.78 23.02 11.30
C ASN A 86 12.18 21.75 10.70
N ILE A 87 10.86 21.73 10.57
CA ILE A 87 10.11 20.65 9.93
C ILE A 87 9.74 21.09 8.52
N THR A 88 10.09 20.26 7.54
CA THR A 88 9.66 20.40 6.15
C THR A 88 8.62 19.31 5.88
N THR A 89 7.42 19.71 5.50
CA THR A 89 6.30 18.80 5.25
C THR A 89 6.04 18.69 3.75
N THR A 90 6.01 17.47 3.24
CA THR A 90 5.60 17.13 1.86
C THR A 90 4.34 16.27 1.92
N VAL A 91 3.39 16.51 1.01
CA VAL A 91 2.16 15.72 0.90
C VAL A 91 2.18 15.01 -0.45
N ASP A 92 2.12 13.69 -0.41
CA ASP A 92 2.22 12.82 -1.58
C ASP A 92 0.91 12.04 -1.77
N PRO A 93 0.33 12.02 -2.98
CA PRO A 93 -0.84 11.18 -3.25
C PRO A 93 -0.45 9.69 -3.18
N MET A 94 -1.39 8.84 -2.75
CA MET A 94 -1.21 7.39 -2.71
C MET A 94 -2.46 6.67 -3.23
N LEU A 95 -2.26 5.53 -3.91
CA LEU A 95 -3.32 4.58 -4.25
C LEU A 95 -3.21 3.28 -3.45
N ASP A 96 -2.03 3.01 -2.89
CA ASP A 96 -1.71 1.86 -2.08
C ASP A 96 -0.67 2.23 -1.02
N ILE A 97 -0.54 1.38 0.01
CA ILE A 97 0.51 1.49 1.02
C ILE A 97 1.38 0.26 0.95
N SER A 98 2.65 0.47 0.60
CA SER A 98 3.63 -0.60 0.61
C SER A 98 4.30 -0.75 1.98
N LEU A 99 4.11 -1.89 2.63
CA LEU A 99 4.63 -2.19 3.96
C LEU A 99 5.83 -3.12 3.90
N GLU A 100 6.89 -2.81 4.64
CA GLU A 100 8.07 -3.65 4.71
C GLU A 100 7.90 -4.80 5.71
N LEU A 101 8.30 -6.00 5.27
CA LEU A 101 8.44 -7.15 6.15
C LEU A 101 9.88 -7.30 6.61
N LYS A 102 10.09 -7.72 7.86
CA LYS A 102 11.39 -8.23 8.29
C LYS A 102 11.44 -9.73 8.01
N GLY A 103 12.42 -10.16 7.23
CA GLY A 103 12.72 -11.57 7.04
C GLY A 103 13.25 -12.21 8.33
N LYS A 104 13.10 -13.54 8.43
CA LYS A 104 13.70 -14.36 9.49
C LYS A 104 15.22 -14.34 9.40
N GLY A 105 15.86 -13.27 9.85
CA GLY A 105 17.28 -13.29 10.19
C GLY A 105 17.42 -13.88 11.57
N GLY A 106 17.60 -15.20 11.67
CA GLY A 106 18.05 -15.95 12.84
C GLY A 106 17.40 -15.58 14.18
N GLU A 107 16.59 -16.50 14.72
CA GLU A 107 15.95 -16.49 16.04
C GLU A 107 14.53 -15.91 16.07
N VAL A 108 13.60 -16.87 16.21
CA VAL A 108 12.18 -16.73 16.56
C VAL A 108 11.33 -15.99 15.51
N ALA A 109 10.31 -16.68 14.99
CA ALA A 109 9.19 -16.01 14.34
C ALA A 109 8.54 -15.09 15.40
N SER A 110 9.02 -13.86 15.50
CA SER A 110 8.61 -12.96 16.58
C SER A 110 7.11 -12.71 16.44
N ALA A 111 6.43 -12.63 17.56
CA ALA A 111 5.03 -12.24 17.66
C ALA A 111 4.75 -10.83 17.08
N GLU A 112 5.75 -10.17 16.48
CA GLU A 112 5.70 -8.83 15.93
C GLU A 112 5.37 -8.78 14.43
N ASN A 113 5.28 -9.90 13.70
CA ASN A 113 4.86 -9.87 12.28
C ASN A 113 3.33 -9.73 12.14
N THR A 114 2.81 -8.59 12.60
CA THR A 114 1.40 -8.22 12.50
C THR A 114 1.25 -7.01 11.59
N LEU A 115 0.10 -6.88 10.91
CA LEU A 115 -0.20 -5.68 10.10
C LEU A 115 -0.04 -4.39 10.91
N GLY A 116 -0.51 -4.39 12.17
CA GLY A 116 -0.38 -3.25 13.07
C GLY A 116 1.09 -2.90 13.38
N ALA A 117 1.98 -3.89 13.49
CA ALA A 117 3.41 -3.65 13.67
C ALA A 117 4.08 -3.12 12.41
N CYS A 118 3.70 -3.63 11.22
CA CYS A 118 4.15 -3.11 9.94
C CYS A 118 3.75 -1.63 9.77
N LEU A 119 2.53 -1.26 10.12
CA LEU A 119 2.04 0.12 10.09
C LEU A 119 2.74 1.02 11.11
N ARG A 120 3.01 0.52 12.33
CA ARG A 120 3.82 1.26 13.32
C ARG A 120 5.23 1.53 12.80
N ARG A 121 5.86 0.55 12.15
CA ARG A 121 7.19 0.71 11.55
C ARG A 121 7.15 1.68 10.37
N PHE A 122 6.12 1.60 9.52
CA PHE A 122 5.93 2.53 8.41
C PHE A 122 5.80 3.99 8.88
N THR A 123 5.19 4.21 10.04
CA THR A 123 4.99 5.55 10.63
C THR A 123 6.05 5.96 11.65
N GLN A 124 7.08 5.13 11.85
CA GLN A 124 8.17 5.39 12.78
C GLN A 124 9.15 6.43 12.18
N PRO A 125 9.65 7.38 12.98
CA PRO A 125 10.72 8.26 12.53
C PRO A 125 12.00 7.46 12.21
N GLU A 126 12.54 7.66 11.01
CA GLU A 126 13.82 7.13 10.57
C GLU A 126 14.86 8.25 10.46
N LYS A 127 16.12 7.96 10.77
CA LYS A 127 17.21 8.91 10.57
C LYS A 127 17.66 8.89 9.12
N LEU A 128 17.68 10.05 8.47
CA LEU A 128 18.26 10.22 7.14
C LEU A 128 19.78 10.18 7.23
N GLY A 129 20.43 9.63 6.21
CA GLY A 129 21.89 9.62 6.11
C GLY A 129 22.45 11.04 6.07
N GLN A 130 23.64 11.25 6.63
CA GLN A 130 24.24 12.60 6.75
C GLN A 130 24.27 13.38 5.42
N LYS A 131 24.40 12.70 4.26
CA LYS A 131 24.45 13.33 2.93
C LYS A 131 23.09 13.48 2.22
N GLU A 132 22.01 12.98 2.80
CA GLU A 132 20.70 12.88 2.13
C GLU A 132 19.80 14.11 2.34
N TYR A 133 20.18 15.00 3.26
CA TYR A 133 19.37 16.17 3.58
C TYR A 133 20.22 17.44 3.67
N SER A 134 19.76 18.49 2.98
CA SER A 134 20.28 19.84 3.12
C SER A 134 19.17 20.75 3.63
N CYS A 135 19.41 21.40 4.76
CA CYS A 135 18.41 22.27 5.38
C CYS A 135 18.53 23.70 4.83
N ALA A 136 17.47 24.20 4.21
CA ALA A 136 17.42 25.56 3.68
C ALA A 136 17.72 26.66 4.72
N LYS A 137 17.38 26.42 6.01
CA LYS A 137 17.65 27.37 7.11
C LYS A 137 19.07 27.30 7.67
N CYS A 138 19.73 26.14 7.63
CA CYS A 138 21.07 25.95 8.22
C CYS A 138 22.21 26.23 7.24
N GLY A 139 21.90 26.41 5.94
CA GLY A 139 22.87 26.67 4.89
C GLY A 139 23.45 25.39 4.26
N LYS A 140 24.59 25.53 3.55
CA LYS A 140 25.27 24.42 2.88
C LYS A 140 25.95 23.51 3.89
N GLY A 141 25.36 22.34 4.12
CA GLY A 141 25.93 21.28 4.96
C GLY A 141 25.04 20.04 4.99
N ALA A 142 25.68 18.88 4.95
CA ALA A 142 25.09 17.60 5.29
C ALA A 142 24.68 17.64 6.78
N HIS A 143 23.40 17.43 7.07
CA HIS A 143 22.88 17.54 8.44
C HIS A 143 22.03 16.33 8.80
N GLU A 144 22.13 15.92 10.07
CA GLU A 144 21.24 14.90 10.62
C GLU A 144 19.79 15.41 10.60
N ALA A 145 18.91 14.58 10.08
CA ALA A 145 17.49 14.82 10.02
C ALA A 145 16.74 13.52 10.28
N SER A 146 15.57 13.63 10.87
CA SER A 146 14.62 12.53 10.98
C SER A 146 13.50 12.73 9.98
N LYS A 147 13.15 11.67 9.25
CA LYS A 147 12.00 11.61 8.35
C LYS A 147 10.93 10.76 9.00
N ARG A 148 9.68 11.19 8.93
CA ARG A 148 8.53 10.43 9.41
C ARG A 148 7.42 10.46 8.37
N LEU A 149 6.87 9.29 8.06
CA LEU A 149 5.67 9.16 7.24
C LEU A 149 4.43 9.06 8.15
N SER A 150 3.33 9.64 7.71
CA SER A 150 2.01 9.49 8.35
C SER A 150 0.92 9.57 7.28
N ILE A 151 -0.28 9.07 7.61
CA ILE A 151 -1.40 9.11 6.67
C ILE A 151 -2.20 10.39 6.93
N ARG A 152 -2.23 11.29 5.94
CA ARG A 152 -2.95 12.57 6.04
C ARG A 152 -4.42 12.44 5.68
N LYS A 153 -4.70 11.69 4.61
CA LYS A 153 -6.06 11.41 4.13
C LYS A 153 -6.18 9.92 3.85
N LEU A 154 -7.17 9.30 4.49
CA LEU A 154 -7.52 7.91 4.28
C LEU A 154 -8.53 7.78 3.12
N PRO A 155 -8.33 6.85 2.17
CA PRO A 155 -9.30 6.54 1.13
C PRO A 155 -10.40 5.59 1.63
N PRO A 156 -11.60 5.58 1.03
CA PRO A 156 -12.64 4.59 1.37
C PRO A 156 -12.19 3.14 1.26
N VAL A 157 -11.31 2.82 0.29
CA VAL A 157 -10.72 1.49 0.12
C VAL A 157 -9.21 1.60 0.27
N LEU A 158 -8.67 0.88 1.26
CA LEU A 158 -7.23 0.78 1.50
C LEU A 158 -6.67 -0.52 0.90
N SER A 159 -5.59 -0.38 0.13
CA SER A 159 -4.83 -1.51 -0.40
C SER A 159 -3.44 -1.52 0.21
N PHE A 160 -3.08 -2.66 0.82
CA PHE A 160 -1.75 -2.88 1.38
C PHE A 160 -0.97 -3.85 0.51
N GLN A 161 0.23 -3.44 0.09
CA GLN A 161 1.19 -4.33 -0.55
C GLN A 161 2.28 -4.66 0.47
N PHE A 162 2.49 -5.93 0.77
CA PHE A 162 3.64 -6.32 1.58
C PHE A 162 4.88 -6.44 0.69
N LYS A 163 5.78 -5.45 0.79
CA LYS A 163 7.09 -5.48 0.15
C LYS A 163 7.96 -6.50 0.87
N VAL A 164 8.01 -7.68 0.26
CA VAL A 164 9.01 -8.72 0.51
C VAL A 164 10.36 -8.19 0.05
N ARG A 165 10.98 -7.30 0.83
CA ARG A 165 12.27 -6.72 0.44
C ARG A 165 13.37 -7.76 0.53
N PHE A 166 14.03 -7.94 -0.61
CA PHE A 166 15.33 -8.56 -0.76
C PHE A 166 16.36 -7.87 0.14
N GLU A 167 16.86 -8.55 1.16
CA GLU A 167 18.19 -8.21 1.67
C GLU A 167 19.17 -8.52 0.53
N HIS A 168 19.63 -7.48 -0.18
CA HIS A 168 20.81 -7.54 -1.04
C HIS A 168 22.05 -7.75 -0.14
N LYS A 169 22.14 -8.93 0.47
CA LYS A 169 23.37 -9.39 1.10
C LYS A 169 24.30 -9.77 -0.05
N THR A 170 25.26 -8.87 -0.29
CA THR A 170 26.52 -9.10 -0.99
C THR A 170 26.43 -9.56 -2.46
N ASN A 171 26.72 -8.64 -3.38
CA ASN A 171 27.29 -8.83 -4.73
C ASN A 171 26.79 -9.94 -5.69
N ASP A 172 25.73 -10.65 -5.35
CA ASP A 172 25.20 -11.76 -6.15
C ASP A 172 23.79 -11.41 -6.60
N LYS A 173 23.66 -10.93 -7.85
CA LYS A 173 22.39 -10.52 -8.50
C LYS A 173 21.39 -11.68 -8.67
N SER A 174 21.69 -12.86 -8.14
CA SER A 174 21.00 -14.13 -8.40
C SER A 174 20.10 -14.63 -7.25
N SER A 175 20.11 -14.00 -6.06
CA SER A 175 19.40 -14.54 -4.90
C SER A 175 18.19 -13.72 -4.45
N ALA A 176 17.30 -13.41 -5.38
CA ALA A 176 15.96 -12.96 -5.04
C ALA A 176 15.21 -14.07 -4.27
N ARG A 177 15.11 -13.95 -2.93
CA ARG A 177 14.39 -14.91 -2.07
C ARG A 177 13.10 -14.32 -1.53
N LYS A 178 12.00 -15.07 -1.68
CA LYS A 178 10.71 -14.76 -1.08
C LYS A 178 10.82 -14.86 0.44
N ILE A 179 10.26 -13.88 1.15
CA ILE A 179 10.07 -13.95 2.59
C ILE A 179 8.74 -14.66 2.84
N ASP A 180 8.80 -15.95 3.14
CA ASP A 180 7.64 -16.75 3.57
C ASP A 180 7.36 -16.53 5.08
N ALA A 181 7.35 -15.26 5.50
CA ALA A 181 6.97 -14.92 6.87
C ALA A 181 5.44 -14.87 6.97
N ALA A 182 4.87 -15.66 7.88
CA ALA A 182 3.47 -15.53 8.21
C ALA A 182 3.20 -14.15 8.83
N ILE A 183 2.24 -13.43 8.26
CA ILE A 183 1.77 -12.14 8.77
C ILE A 183 0.38 -12.34 9.34
N ARG A 184 0.17 -11.87 10.57
CA ARG A 184 -1.16 -11.83 11.16
C ARG A 184 -1.80 -10.47 10.84
N PHE A 185 -2.95 -10.50 10.19
CA PHE A 185 -3.76 -9.32 9.93
C PHE A 185 -5.14 -9.52 10.58
N PRO A 186 -5.72 -8.49 11.22
CA PRO A 186 -7.05 -8.57 11.78
C PRO A 186 -8.12 -8.46 10.69
N ALA A 187 -9.32 -8.98 10.95
CA ALA A 187 -10.47 -8.79 10.06
C ALA A 187 -10.99 -7.34 10.06
N SER A 188 -10.81 -6.62 11.16
CA SER A 188 -11.12 -5.20 11.29
C SER A 188 -9.90 -4.43 11.78
N LEU A 189 -9.63 -3.26 11.21
CA LEU A 189 -8.43 -2.47 11.44
C LEU A 189 -8.79 -1.01 11.69
N ASN A 190 -8.40 -0.50 12.86
CA ASN A 190 -8.48 0.93 13.14
C ASN A 190 -7.18 1.63 12.67
N MET A 191 -7.34 2.61 11.78
CA MET A 191 -6.25 3.36 11.18
C MET A 191 -5.93 4.68 11.89
N ALA A 192 -6.72 5.09 12.88
CA ALA A 192 -6.59 6.38 13.57
C ALA A 192 -5.16 6.62 14.10
N PRO A 193 -4.51 5.64 14.77
CA PRO A 193 -3.17 5.83 15.33
C PRO A 193 -2.10 6.14 14.28
N TYR A 194 -2.31 5.78 13.02
CA TYR A 194 -1.34 5.96 11.93
C TYR A 194 -1.54 7.27 11.16
N THR A 195 -2.57 8.05 11.52
CA THR A 195 -2.90 9.31 10.86
C THR A 195 -2.13 10.50 11.43
N THR A 196 -1.90 11.51 10.59
CA THR A 196 -1.21 12.74 11.00
C THR A 196 -1.90 13.45 12.17
N LEU A 197 -3.22 13.36 12.28
CA LEU A 197 -3.99 14.00 13.35
C LEU A 197 -3.68 13.39 14.72
N ALA A 198 -3.83 12.07 14.86
CA ALA A 198 -3.50 11.36 16.10
C ALA A 198 -2.01 11.50 16.48
N MET A 199 -1.12 11.53 15.48
CA MET A 199 0.31 11.70 15.71
C MET A 199 0.72 13.11 16.15
N LYS A 200 -0.11 14.13 15.93
CA LYS A 200 0.13 15.50 16.43
C LYS A 200 -0.34 15.69 17.87
N ASP A 201 -1.42 15.01 18.26
CA ASP A 201 -1.95 15.11 19.62
C ASP A 201 -1.03 14.43 20.65
N THR A 202 -0.34 13.34 20.27
CA THR A 202 0.69 12.70 21.12
C THR A 202 1.93 13.56 21.38
N VAL A 203 2.20 14.57 20.54
CA VAL A 203 3.33 15.51 20.73
C VAL A 203 2.91 16.75 21.52
N LYS A 204 1.59 17.00 21.67
CA LYS A 204 1.04 18.05 22.52
C LYS A 204 0.73 17.53 23.92
N GLU A 205 1.74 17.02 24.62
CA GLU A 205 1.72 17.12 26.08
C GLU A 205 1.84 18.62 26.43
N GLN A 206 0.73 19.21 26.88
CA GLN A 206 0.53 20.58 27.43
C GLN A 206 -0.46 21.43 26.60
N GLY A 207 -1.75 21.28 26.94
CA GLY A 207 -2.66 22.42 27.07
C GLY A 207 -3.40 22.97 25.84
N GLY A 208 -3.34 22.31 24.67
CA GLY A 208 -4.17 22.69 23.52
C GLY A 208 -5.48 21.91 23.45
N PRO A 209 -6.59 22.48 22.93
CA PRO A 209 -7.80 21.69 22.67
C PRO A 209 -7.42 20.54 21.73
N ALA A 210 -7.73 19.30 22.17
CA ALA A 210 -7.54 18.10 21.36
C ALA A 210 -8.14 18.38 19.98
N SER A 211 -7.32 18.33 18.92
CA SER A 211 -7.90 18.41 17.59
C SER A 211 -8.79 17.19 17.50
N ALA A 212 -10.11 17.38 17.37
CA ALA A 212 -11.03 16.27 17.38
C ALA A 212 -10.62 15.32 16.25
N VAL A 213 -9.96 14.22 16.61
CA VAL A 213 -9.91 13.02 15.79
C VAL A 213 -11.37 12.80 15.41
N GLY A 214 -11.66 12.69 14.12
CA GLY A 214 -13.03 12.53 13.64
C GLY A 214 -13.71 11.34 14.34
N PRO A 215 -15.02 11.11 14.12
CA PRO A 215 -15.68 9.93 14.67
C PRO A 215 -14.85 8.67 14.41
N ASP A 216 -14.70 7.79 15.43
CA ASP A 216 -13.84 6.60 15.33
C ASP A 216 -14.15 5.75 14.08
N ALA A 217 -15.43 5.69 13.71
CA ALA A 217 -15.94 5.00 12.51
C ALA A 217 -15.31 5.48 11.20
N MET A 218 -14.73 6.68 11.13
CA MET A 218 -14.02 7.18 9.94
C MET A 218 -12.67 6.47 9.73
N TYR A 219 -12.17 5.80 10.76
CA TYR A 219 -10.86 5.16 10.76
C TYR A 219 -10.93 3.63 10.81
N ASP A 220 -12.13 3.06 10.96
CA ASP A 220 -12.33 1.62 11.00
C ASP A 220 -12.50 1.05 9.59
N TYR A 221 -11.76 -0.01 9.31
CA TYR A 221 -11.77 -0.72 8.04
C TYR A 221 -12.05 -2.20 8.26
N ASP A 222 -12.90 -2.78 7.42
CA ASP A 222 -13.11 -4.22 7.36
C ASP A 222 -12.40 -4.84 6.16
N LEU A 223 -11.78 -5.99 6.41
CA LEU A 223 -11.12 -6.78 5.39
C LEU A 223 -12.17 -7.49 4.52
N PHE A 224 -12.13 -7.22 3.22
CA PHE A 224 -13.03 -7.84 2.24
C PHE A 224 -12.30 -8.69 1.19
N ALA A 225 -10.99 -8.52 1.00
CA ALA A 225 -10.23 -9.28 0.01
C ALA A 225 -8.76 -9.48 0.42
N VAL A 226 -8.19 -10.63 0.06
CA VAL A 226 -6.78 -10.99 0.28
C VAL A 226 -6.25 -11.72 -0.95
N ILE A 227 -5.22 -11.15 -1.58
CA ILE A 227 -4.51 -11.77 -2.69
C ILE A 227 -3.30 -12.51 -2.12
N ASN A 228 -3.24 -13.82 -2.35
CA ASN A 228 -2.14 -14.67 -1.91
C ASN A 228 -1.26 -15.04 -3.10
N HIS A 229 0.01 -15.29 -2.80
CA HIS A 229 0.98 -15.81 -3.75
C HIS A 229 1.65 -17.03 -3.14
N GLU A 230 1.51 -18.18 -3.79
CA GLU A 230 2.15 -19.44 -3.42
C GLU A 230 3.31 -19.75 -4.39
N GLY A 231 4.40 -20.34 -3.91
CA GLY A 231 5.58 -20.61 -4.76
C GLY A 231 6.63 -19.50 -4.79
N GLN A 232 7.54 -19.58 -5.77
CA GLN A 232 8.71 -18.71 -5.91
C GLN A 232 8.36 -17.40 -6.64
N ILE A 233 9.20 -16.37 -6.48
CA ILE A 233 8.95 -15.04 -7.07
C ILE A 233 8.79 -15.08 -8.60
N ASN A 234 9.55 -15.93 -9.28
CA ASN A 234 9.51 -16.05 -10.74
C ASN A 234 8.62 -17.21 -11.22
N ASN A 235 8.10 -18.01 -10.29
CA ASN A 235 7.29 -19.19 -10.57
C ASN A 235 6.43 -19.54 -9.35
N GLY A 236 5.24 -18.98 -9.33
CA GLY A 236 4.24 -19.18 -8.29
C GLY A 236 2.82 -19.19 -8.84
N HIS A 237 1.86 -19.10 -7.94
CA HIS A 237 0.44 -19.12 -8.23
C HIS A 237 -0.28 -18.09 -7.38
N TYR A 238 -1.18 -17.32 -7.97
CA TYR A 238 -1.97 -16.33 -7.26
C TYR A 238 -3.37 -16.87 -6.99
N THR A 239 -3.82 -16.73 -5.76
CA THR A 239 -5.21 -17.04 -5.36
C THR A 239 -5.80 -15.84 -4.64
N ASN A 240 -7.12 -15.71 -4.66
CA ASN A 240 -7.83 -14.62 -3.99
C ASN A 240 -8.81 -15.18 -2.96
N PHE A 241 -8.86 -14.59 -1.78
CA PHE A 241 -9.95 -14.79 -0.83
C PHE A 241 -10.77 -13.52 -0.78
N ALA A 242 -12.06 -13.59 -1.09
CA ALA A 242 -12.94 -12.44 -0.96
C ALA A 242 -14.15 -12.78 -0.07
N ARG A 243 -14.62 -11.77 0.65
CA ARG A 243 -15.79 -11.86 1.52
C ARG A 243 -17.03 -11.45 0.74
N PHE A 244 -18.04 -12.31 0.74
CA PHE A 244 -19.35 -12.07 0.14
C PHE A 244 -20.42 -12.56 1.11
N ASP A 245 -21.41 -11.73 1.43
CA ASP A 245 -22.49 -12.02 2.38
C ASP A 245 -22.02 -12.64 3.72
N ASP A 246 -20.99 -12.03 4.32
CA ASP A 246 -20.35 -12.49 5.56
C ASP A 246 -19.61 -13.84 5.52
N GLU A 247 -19.54 -14.48 4.36
CA GLU A 247 -18.76 -15.70 4.14
C GLU A 247 -17.50 -15.44 3.32
N TRP A 248 -16.48 -16.29 3.50
CA TRP A 248 -15.21 -16.21 2.80
C TRP A 248 -15.15 -17.24 1.68
N TYR A 249 -14.90 -16.76 0.46
CA TYR A 249 -14.76 -17.57 -0.74
C TYR A 249 -13.32 -17.51 -1.23
N ARG A 250 -12.78 -18.68 -1.63
CA ARG A 250 -11.48 -18.79 -2.29
C ARG A 250 -11.72 -18.88 -3.78
N PHE A 251 -11.07 -18.01 -4.53
CA PHE A 251 -11.03 -17.99 -5.99
C PHE A 251 -9.65 -18.46 -6.44
N ASP A 252 -9.64 -19.59 -7.15
CA ASP A 252 -8.45 -20.28 -7.65
C ASP A 252 -8.66 -20.56 -9.14
N ASP A 253 -8.44 -19.52 -9.95
CA ASP A 253 -8.73 -19.48 -11.39
C ASP A 253 -10.18 -19.87 -11.74
N ASP A 254 -10.39 -21.10 -12.20
CA ASP A 254 -11.69 -21.64 -12.61
C ASP A 254 -12.51 -22.22 -11.45
N LYS A 255 -11.98 -22.15 -10.22
CA LYS A 255 -12.55 -22.77 -9.00
C LYS A 255 -12.85 -21.79 -7.89
#